data_AF-A0A660LZ96-F1
#
_entry.id   AF-A0A660LZ96-F1
#
_cell.length_a   1.000
_cell.length_b   1.000
_cell.length_c   1.000
_cell.angle_alpha   90.00
_cell.angle_beta   90.00
_cell.angle_gamma   90.00
#
_symmetry.space_group_name_H-M   'P 1'
#
loop_
_entity.id
_entity.type
_entity.pdbx_description
1 polymer ?
#
loop_
_entity_poly.entity_id
_entity_poly.type
_entity_poly.pdbx_seq_one_letter_code
_entity_poly.pdbx_strand_id
1 'polypeptide(L)'
;MNNYPDDFNISSDYATISHTGSSSAQLNLPTGLTIPPNSIYIQKKEMPLESVGILRLIVSSSTNPNRKVTSSSMALMRNFRLPTGEVTPMTVMIVGWLQSAGTAVCSMSVSNVYNGVLTYVGAAETFTVEARAMTFPY
;
A
#
# COMPACT_ATOMS: atom_id res chain seq x y z
N MET A 1 27.70 -9.00 14.32
CA MET A 1 26.75 -8.34 15.23
C MET A 1 25.56 -7.88 14.42
N ASN A 2 24.37 -8.31 14.82
CA ASN A 2 23.10 -8.05 14.16
C ASN A 2 22.66 -6.61 14.53
N ASN A 3 22.86 -5.64 13.63
CA ASN A 3 22.78 -4.19 13.95
C ASN A 3 21.40 -3.56 13.67
N TYR A 4 20.34 -4.35 13.57
CA TYR A 4 18.99 -3.81 13.52
C TYR A 4 18.31 -4.16 14.85
N PRO A 5 18.16 -3.20 15.78
CA PRO A 5 17.31 -3.41 16.92
C PRO A 5 15.86 -3.53 16.41
N ASP A 6 15.42 -4.77 16.26
CA ASP A 6 14.02 -5.13 16.36
C ASP A 6 13.52 -4.61 17.72
N ASP A 7 12.36 -3.96 17.72
CA ASP A 7 11.69 -3.36 18.88
C ASP A 7 12.15 -1.95 19.31
N PHE A 8 11.99 -0.97 18.41
CA PHE A 8 11.70 0.39 18.88
C PHE A 8 10.28 0.44 19.46
N ASN A 9 10.18 0.29 20.77
CA ASN A 9 8.98 0.60 21.55
C ASN A 9 8.76 2.13 21.50
N ILE A 10 7.89 2.58 20.60
CA ILE A 10 7.62 4.01 20.34
C ILE A 10 6.67 4.56 21.42
N SER A 11 7.14 4.70 22.66
CA SER A 11 6.30 5.17 23.77
C SER A 11 6.78 6.39 24.57
N SER A 12 7.90 7.06 24.23
CA SER A 12 8.23 8.28 25.02
C SER A 12 9.05 9.43 24.40
N ASP A 13 9.82 9.29 23.31
CA ASP A 13 10.75 10.36 22.90
C ASP A 13 10.39 11.06 21.56
N TYR A 14 9.21 11.66 21.51
CA TYR A 14 8.65 12.32 20.31
C TYR A 14 9.21 13.72 19.99
N ALA A 15 10.29 14.18 20.64
CA ALA A 15 10.80 15.54 20.46
C ALA A 15 11.69 15.74 19.21
N THR A 16 12.09 14.69 18.50
CA THR A 16 13.15 14.84 17.47
C THR A 16 12.98 13.97 16.21
N ILE A 17 11.83 13.33 15.99
CA ILE A 17 11.53 12.73 14.69
C ILE A 17 11.12 13.86 13.73
N SER A 18 12.09 14.40 12.98
CA SER A 18 11.80 15.38 11.93
C SER A 18 11.56 14.66 10.60
N HIS A 19 10.49 15.02 9.90
CA HIS A 19 10.25 14.55 8.53
C HIS A 19 10.97 15.50 7.56
N THR A 20 11.77 14.95 6.66
CA THR A 20 12.64 15.74 5.75
C THR A 20 12.20 15.66 4.30
N GLY A 21 11.10 14.95 4.00
CA GLY A 21 10.52 14.87 2.66
C GLY A 21 9.28 13.98 2.64
N SER A 22 8.32 14.30 1.78
CA SER A 22 7.09 13.52 1.57
C SER A 22 6.79 13.38 0.09
N SER A 23 6.37 12.19 -0.32
CA SER A 23 5.77 11.96 -1.62
C SER A 23 4.47 11.17 -1.45
N SER A 24 3.52 11.41 -2.34
CA SER A 24 2.26 10.70 -2.37
C SER A 24 1.94 10.19 -3.76
N ALA A 25 1.32 9.03 -3.85
CA ALA A 25 0.75 8.49 -5.07
C ALA A 25 -0.72 8.11 -4.86
N GLN A 26 -1.47 8.12 -5.96
CA GLN A 26 -2.85 7.64 -5.98
C GLN A 26 -2.93 6.34 -6.77
N LEU A 27 -3.58 5.36 -6.16
CA LEU A 27 -3.98 4.09 -6.77
C LEU A 27 -5.50 4.12 -6.94
N ASN A 28 -5.98 3.80 -8.13
CA ASN A 28 -7.39 3.90 -8.49
C ASN A 28 -7.95 2.53 -8.79
N LEU A 29 -9.06 2.18 -8.15
CA LEU A 29 -9.89 1.03 -8.49
C LEU A 29 -11.11 1.53 -9.27
N PRO A 30 -11.08 1.51 -10.61
CA PRO A 30 -12.13 2.12 -11.41
C PRO A 30 -13.40 1.26 -11.41
N THR A 31 -14.57 1.91 -11.45
CA THR A 31 -15.85 1.24 -11.71
C THR A 31 -15.74 0.38 -12.97
N GLY A 32 -16.26 -0.85 -12.90
CA GLY A 32 -16.28 -1.73 -14.07
C GLY A 32 -14.92 -2.27 -14.50
N LEU A 33 -13.88 -2.16 -13.65
CA LEU A 33 -12.61 -2.85 -13.87
C LEU A 33 -12.88 -4.34 -14.17
N THR A 34 -12.37 -4.82 -15.30
CA THR A 34 -12.41 -6.24 -15.67
C THR A 34 -11.04 -6.87 -15.48
N ILE A 35 -11.03 -8.09 -14.92
CA ILE A 35 -9.82 -8.87 -14.67
C ILE A 35 -9.96 -10.20 -15.40
N PRO A 36 -9.10 -10.52 -16.38
CA PRO A 36 -9.16 -11.78 -17.11
C PRO A 36 -9.08 -13.02 -16.20
N PRO A 37 -9.57 -14.18 -16.67
CA PRO A 37 -9.47 -15.44 -15.91
C PRO A 37 -8.03 -15.77 -15.53
N ASN A 38 -7.83 -16.36 -14.34
CA ASN A 38 -6.53 -16.83 -13.87
C ASN A 38 -5.39 -15.80 -13.99
N SER A 39 -5.70 -14.52 -13.75
CA SER A 39 -4.76 -13.41 -13.93
C SER A 39 -4.79 -12.46 -12.74
N ILE A 40 -3.80 -11.56 -12.68
CA ILE A 40 -3.70 -10.57 -11.61
C ILE A 40 -3.74 -9.19 -12.26
N TYR A 41 -4.68 -8.36 -11.82
CA TYR A 41 -4.64 -6.93 -12.10
C TYR A 41 -3.62 -6.29 -11.16
N ILE A 42 -2.71 -5.46 -11.69
CA ILE A 42 -1.72 -4.72 -10.92
C ILE A 42 -1.65 -3.29 -11.42
N GLN A 43 -1.77 -2.34 -10.51
CA GLN A 43 -1.40 -0.95 -10.74
C GLN A 43 -0.19 -0.61 -9.85
N LYS A 44 0.89 -0.11 -10.44
CA LYS A 44 2.12 0.27 -9.72
C LYS A 44 2.38 1.77 -9.89
N LYS A 45 2.81 2.44 -8.83
CA LYS A 45 3.22 3.85 -8.83
C LYS A 45 4.54 4.01 -8.09
N GLU A 46 5.40 4.86 -8.63
CA GLU A 46 6.67 5.23 -8.01
C GLU A 46 6.53 6.61 -7.35
N MET A 47 7.23 6.80 -6.25
CA MET A 47 7.20 7.99 -5.41
C MET A 47 8.65 8.40 -5.14
N PRO A 48 9.15 9.46 -5.79
CA PRO A 48 10.49 9.97 -5.51
C PRO A 48 10.54 10.54 -4.09
N LEU A 49 11.59 10.21 -3.34
CA LEU A 49 11.82 10.72 -1.99
C LEU A 49 13.09 11.57 -2.00
N GLU A 50 13.01 12.75 -1.39
CA GLU A 50 14.12 13.70 -1.30
C GLU A 50 15.30 13.19 -0.44
N SER A 51 15.10 12.13 0.36
CA SER A 51 16.14 11.51 1.18
C SER A 51 15.89 10.02 1.46
N VAL A 52 16.95 9.28 1.82
CA VAL A 52 16.85 7.87 2.27
C VAL A 52 16.26 7.85 3.67
N GLY A 53 15.01 7.39 3.78
CA GLY A 53 14.30 7.29 5.05
C GLY A 53 13.45 6.03 5.15
N ILE A 54 12.81 5.84 6.29
CA ILE A 54 11.89 4.72 6.51
C ILE A 54 10.56 5.00 5.83
N LEU A 55 10.11 4.09 4.97
CA LEU A 55 8.77 4.12 4.44
C LEU A 55 7.74 3.85 5.54
N ARG A 56 6.80 4.78 5.75
CA ARG A 56 5.59 4.54 6.53
C ARG A 56 4.38 4.75 5.63
N LEU A 57 3.72 3.65 5.27
CA LEU A 57 2.41 3.70 4.62
C LEU A 57 1.40 4.20 5.65
N ILE A 58 1.00 5.46 5.54
CA ILE A 58 -0.14 6.00 6.28
C ILE A 58 -1.37 5.76 5.41
N VAL A 59 -2.10 4.68 5.68
CA VAL A 59 -3.49 4.59 5.22
C VAL A 59 -4.34 5.26 6.29
N SER A 60 -5.15 6.24 5.88
CA SER A 60 -5.91 7.17 6.72
C SER A 60 -6.91 6.56 7.72
N SER A 61 -6.96 5.24 7.90
CA SER A 61 -7.90 4.54 8.77
C SER A 61 -7.26 3.69 9.90
N SER A 62 -5.93 3.71 10.09
CA SER A 62 -5.27 2.91 11.15
C SER A 62 -4.96 3.74 12.41
N THR A 63 -5.43 3.28 13.57
CA THR A 63 -5.23 3.91 14.90
C THR A 63 -3.93 3.50 15.60
N ASN A 64 -3.09 2.65 14.99
CA ASN A 64 -1.86 2.13 15.61
C ASN A 64 -0.67 2.21 14.66
N PRO A 65 0.17 3.26 14.71
CA PRO A 65 1.03 3.53 13.57
C PRO A 65 2.53 3.35 13.87
N ASN A 66 2.87 2.36 14.70
CA ASN A 66 4.23 2.10 15.16
C ASN A 66 4.85 0.86 14.51
N ARG A 67 5.33 0.96 13.27
CA ARG A 67 6.38 0.06 12.74
C ARG A 67 7.26 0.79 11.73
N LYS A 68 8.57 0.62 11.84
CA LYS A 68 9.57 0.91 10.80
C LYS A 68 9.47 -0.22 9.77
N VAL A 69 9.01 0.09 8.56
CA VAL A 69 8.52 -0.94 7.64
C VAL A 69 9.21 -0.83 6.28
N THR A 70 10.00 -1.84 5.92
CA THR A 70 10.56 -1.97 4.55
C THR A 70 9.47 -2.20 3.51
N SER A 71 8.33 -2.79 3.93
CA SER A 71 7.14 -3.01 3.10
C SER A 71 5.84 -3.03 3.91
N SER A 72 4.92 -2.11 3.67
CA SER A 72 3.63 -2.05 4.38
C SER A 72 2.50 -2.51 3.47
N SER A 73 1.51 -3.20 4.03
CA SER A 73 0.37 -3.71 3.27
C SER A 73 -0.97 -3.41 3.93
N MET A 74 -2.00 -3.32 3.10
CA MET A 74 -3.39 -3.28 3.49
C MET A 74 -4.19 -4.21 2.58
N ALA A 75 -5.10 -4.97 3.18
CA ALA A 75 -6.05 -5.82 2.47
C ALA A 75 -7.47 -5.27 2.65
N LEU A 76 -8.16 -5.06 1.53
CA LEU A 76 -9.53 -4.54 1.50
C LEU A 76 -10.42 -5.55 0.77
N MET A 77 -11.55 -5.91 1.36
CA MET A 77 -12.54 -6.76 0.67
C MET A 77 -13.43 -5.90 -0.22
N ARG A 78 -13.55 -6.27 -1.49
CA ARG A 78 -14.39 -5.60 -2.49
C ARG A 78 -15.15 -6.63 -3.30
N ASN A 79 -16.37 -6.30 -3.71
CA ASN A 79 -17.22 -7.23 -4.43
C ASN A 79 -16.92 -7.17 -5.94
N PHE A 80 -16.78 -8.35 -6.55
CA PHE A 80 -16.65 -8.54 -8.00
C PHE A 80 -17.73 -9.50 -8.47
N ARG A 81 -18.18 -9.34 -9.71
CA ARG A 81 -19.15 -10.22 -10.35
C ARG A 81 -18.45 -11.17 -11.32
N LEU A 82 -18.81 -12.44 -11.25
CA LEU A 82 -18.43 -13.48 -12.20
C LEU A 82 -19.37 -13.49 -13.41
N PRO A 83 -19.00 -14.12 -14.54
CA PRO A 83 -19.87 -14.23 -15.71
C PRO A 83 -21.19 -14.98 -15.42
N THR A 84 -21.20 -15.83 -14.40
CA THR A 84 -22.39 -16.53 -13.89
C THR A 84 -23.42 -15.60 -13.24
N GLY A 85 -23.06 -14.33 -12.99
CA GLY A 85 -23.87 -13.36 -12.26
C GLY A 85 -23.61 -13.36 -10.75
N GLU A 86 -22.92 -14.37 -10.23
CA GLU A 86 -22.53 -14.47 -8.83
C GLU A 86 -21.62 -13.30 -8.43
N VAL A 87 -21.87 -12.73 -7.25
CA VAL A 87 -21.04 -11.69 -6.66
C VAL A 87 -20.15 -12.33 -5.60
N THR A 88 -18.83 -12.28 -5.83
CA THR A 88 -17.81 -12.84 -4.94
C THR A 88 -16.94 -11.73 -4.33
N PRO A 89 -16.63 -11.80 -3.03
CA PRO A 89 -15.75 -10.86 -2.39
C PRO A 89 -14.28 -11.18 -2.73
N MET A 90 -13.58 -10.22 -3.33
CA MET A 90 -12.15 -10.32 -3.66
C MET A 90 -11.32 -9.40 -2.78
N THR A 91 -10.11 -9.83 -2.47
CA THR A 91 -9.13 -8.98 -1.78
C THR A 91 -8.46 -8.04 -2.77
N VAL A 92 -8.61 -6.73 -2.53
CA VAL A 92 -7.77 -5.68 -3.09
C VAL A 92 -6.60 -5.47 -2.13
N MET A 93 -5.41 -5.84 -2.57
CA MET A 93 -4.18 -5.72 -1.79
C MET A 93 -3.44 -4.45 -2.21
N ILE A 94 -3.09 -3.59 -1.25
CA ILE A 94 -2.22 -2.43 -1.48
C ILE A 94 -0.93 -2.66 -0.72
N VAL A 95 0.21 -2.58 -1.40
CA VAL A 95 1.54 -2.77 -0.81
C VAL A 95 2.43 -1.60 -1.18
N GLY A 96 3.10 -1.00 -0.19
CA GLY A 96 4.17 -0.02 -0.40
C GLY A 96 5.51 -0.57 0.05
N TRP A 97 6.59 -0.34 -0.69
CA TRP A 97 7.95 -0.73 -0.32
C TRP A 97 9.00 0.27 -0.80
N LEU A 98 10.17 0.28 -0.18
CA LEU A 98 11.32 1.03 -0.68
C LEU A 98 12.00 0.22 -1.79
N GLN A 99 11.98 0.74 -3.02
CA GLN A 99 12.58 0.05 -4.17
C GLN A 99 14.09 0.29 -4.27
N SER A 100 14.53 1.50 -3.95
CA SER A 100 15.93 1.91 -3.93
C SER A 100 16.12 3.11 -3.00
N ALA A 101 17.37 3.53 -2.78
CA ALA A 101 17.65 4.82 -2.17
C ALA A 101 16.93 5.93 -2.96
N GLY A 102 16.08 6.72 -2.29
CA GLY A 102 15.33 7.82 -2.91
C GLY A 102 14.08 7.42 -3.70
N THR A 103 13.72 6.13 -3.78
CA THR A 103 12.51 5.70 -4.51
C THR A 103 11.67 4.75 -3.68
N ALA A 104 10.49 5.23 -3.27
CA ALA A 104 9.42 4.40 -2.76
C ALA A 104 8.51 3.96 -3.91
N VAL A 105 7.86 2.82 -3.74
CA VAL A 105 6.90 2.29 -4.69
C VAL A 105 5.67 1.83 -3.94
N CYS A 106 4.51 1.99 -4.54
CA CYS A 106 3.30 1.32 -4.10
C CYS A 106 2.62 0.58 -5.26
N SER A 107 1.94 -0.51 -4.94
CA SER A 107 1.09 -1.23 -5.87
C SER A 107 -0.27 -1.53 -5.25
N MET A 108 -1.29 -1.58 -6.11
CA MET A 108 -2.58 -2.19 -5.81
C MET A 108 -2.73 -3.41 -6.71
N SER A 109 -3.16 -4.53 -6.15
CA SER A 109 -3.41 -5.76 -6.91
C SER A 109 -4.70 -6.45 -6.51
N VAL A 110 -5.28 -7.14 -7.49
CA VAL A 110 -6.47 -8.00 -7.33
C VAL A 110 -6.21 -9.26 -8.13
N SER A 111 -6.22 -10.42 -7.46
CA SER A 111 -6.01 -11.72 -8.09
C SER A 111 -7.34 -12.33 -8.50
N ASN A 112 -7.49 -12.70 -9.77
CA ASN A 112 -8.59 -13.51 -10.24
C ASN A 112 -8.18 -14.99 -10.27
N VAL A 113 -8.69 -15.75 -9.31
CA VAL A 113 -8.47 -17.20 -9.20
C VAL A 113 -9.52 -18.03 -9.93
N TYR A 114 -10.51 -17.38 -10.56
CA TYR A 114 -11.60 -18.05 -11.25
C TYR A 114 -11.30 -18.21 -12.74
N ASN A 115 -11.91 -19.23 -13.34
CA ASN A 115 -11.87 -19.47 -14.78
C ASN A 115 -12.87 -18.59 -15.57
N GLY A 116 -13.16 -17.37 -15.08
CA GLY A 116 -14.08 -16.42 -15.67
C GLY A 116 -13.62 -14.99 -15.44
N VAL A 117 -14.09 -14.04 -16.27
CA VAL A 117 -13.76 -12.62 -16.11
C VAL A 117 -14.42 -12.08 -14.84
N LEU A 118 -13.64 -11.49 -13.94
CA LEU A 118 -14.17 -10.76 -12.79
C LEU A 118 -14.40 -9.29 -13.16
N THR A 119 -15.56 -8.76 -12.79
CA THR A 119 -15.90 -7.34 -13.00
C THR A 119 -16.17 -6.66 -11.67
N TYR A 120 -15.47 -5.58 -11.38
CA TYR A 120 -15.69 -4.81 -10.15
C TYR A 120 -17.08 -4.16 -10.15
N VAL A 121 -17.87 -4.38 -9.09
CA VAL A 121 -19.27 -3.90 -9.00
C VAL A 121 -19.45 -2.65 -8.15
N GLY A 122 -18.40 -2.16 -7.48
CA GLY A 122 -18.46 -0.93 -6.69
C GLY A 122 -18.30 0.34 -7.52
N ALA A 123 -18.46 1.48 -6.85
CA ALA A 123 -18.09 2.77 -7.41
C ALA A 123 -16.56 2.92 -7.47
N ALA A 124 -16.07 3.84 -8.29
CA ALA A 124 -14.66 4.12 -8.41
C ALA A 124 -14.09 4.58 -7.06
N GLU A 125 -12.95 4.01 -6.67
CA GLU A 125 -12.26 4.35 -5.43
C GLU A 125 -10.83 4.84 -5.73
N THR A 126 -10.38 5.81 -4.93
CA THR A 126 -9.02 6.32 -4.96
C THR A 126 -8.36 6.12 -3.61
N PHE A 127 -7.26 5.39 -3.60
CA PHE A 127 -6.42 5.14 -2.44
C PHE A 127 -5.20 6.04 -2.52
N THR A 128 -5.05 6.93 -1.55
CA THR A 128 -3.84 7.76 -1.42
C THR A 128 -2.84 7.01 -0.57
N VAL A 129 -1.64 6.85 -1.12
CA VAL A 129 -0.48 6.24 -0.45
C VAL A 129 0.55 7.34 -0.24
N GLU A 130 0.94 7.55 1.01
CA GLU A 130 2.00 8.47 1.38
C GLU A 130 3.29 7.72 1.76
N ALA A 131 4.41 8.28 1.35
CA ALA A 131 5.75 7.89 1.73
C ALA A 131 6.43 9.11 2.36
N ARG A 132 6.99 8.93 3.56
CA ARG A 132 7.67 10.01 4.31
C ARG A 132 9.08 9.59 4.66
N ALA A 133 10.06 10.45 4.43
CA ALA A 133 11.41 10.24 4.94
C ALA A 133 11.47 10.73 6.39
N MET A 134 11.75 9.81 7.32
CA MET A 134 11.91 10.11 8.75
C MET A 134 13.40 10.12 9.12
N THR A 135 13.84 11.20 9.77
CA THR A 135 15.15 11.26 10.42
C THR A 135 15.02 10.90 11.90
N PHE A 136 16.00 10.16 12.40
CA PHE A 136 16.10 9.85 13.82
C PHE A 136 17.24 10.69 14.39
N PRO A 137 17.05 11.34 15.55
CA PRO A 137 18.17 11.86 16.30
C PRO A 137 19.03 10.65 16.69
N TYR A 138 20.30 10.67 16.32
CA TYR A 138 21.26 9.72 16.86
C TYR A 138 21.61 10.10 18.30
#